data_AF-A0AA40A384-F1
#
_entry.id   AF-A0AA40A384-F1
#
_cell.length_a   1.000
_cell.length_b   1.000
_cell.length_c   1.000
_cell.angle_alpha   90.00
_cell.angle_beta   90.00
_cell.angle_gamma   90.00
#
_symmetry.space_group_name_H-M   'P 1'
#
loop_
_entity.id
_entity.type
_entity.pdbx_description
1 polymer ?
#
loop_
_entity_poly.entity_id
_entity_poly.type
_entity_poly.pdbx_seq_one_letter_code
_entity_poly.pdbx_strand_id
1 'polypeptide(L)'
;MASTFEQLVKFGTDASGLERTFRLLQSLTQILIFLTPARALLLHLLALLPPALAASELPFSALQALRARFALGRRFFRVFRFLDAFGSAWTLSQTARAAPWGSPGLETWLDISSRSFNGMYLLLETATFPEALGVDGLSVWGREMAGVLQVEGQRLWFFALVCAVGAGVVRVRRGGGWRVGRRLVADVLDLAAPGAVVGWVAAEPGTVGLLMLGSTWLTTVEVWERCGREVEEKRDTERVVRDLRRRVQELEERDLGEKGGK
;
A
#
# COMPACT_ATOMS: atom_id res chain seq x y z
N MET A 1 6.12 -8.78 -22.82
CA MET A 1 5.84 -9.61 -21.63
C MET A 1 7.11 -9.91 -20.84
N ALA A 2 7.25 -9.23 -19.71
CA ALA A 2 8.22 -9.55 -18.67
C ALA A 2 8.01 -10.99 -18.17
N SER A 3 9.06 -11.65 -17.69
CA SER A 3 8.89 -12.95 -17.05
C SER A 3 8.13 -12.77 -15.72
N THR A 4 7.20 -13.66 -15.39
CA THR A 4 6.47 -13.64 -14.11
C THR A 4 7.42 -13.61 -12.92
N PHE A 5 8.61 -14.23 -13.08
CA PHE A 5 9.67 -14.23 -12.09
C PHE A 5 10.25 -12.83 -11.84
N GLU A 6 10.61 -12.08 -12.89
CA GLU A 6 11.11 -10.70 -12.72
C GLU A 6 10.08 -9.79 -12.05
N GLN A 7 8.80 -9.94 -12.43
CA GLN A 7 7.71 -9.21 -11.81
C GLN A 7 7.56 -9.56 -10.33
N LEU A 8 7.69 -10.85 -9.98
CA LEU A 8 7.68 -11.32 -8.59
C LEU A 8 8.87 -10.77 -7.78
N VAL A 9 10.08 -10.79 -8.34
CA VAL A 9 11.28 -10.22 -7.72
C VAL A 9 11.08 -8.73 -7.45
N LYS A 10 10.57 -7.98 -8.43
CA LYS A 10 10.27 -6.55 -8.28
C LYS A 10 9.19 -6.31 -7.22
N PHE A 11 8.11 -7.10 -7.23
CA PHE A 11 7.05 -6.99 -6.24
C PHE A 11 7.55 -7.28 -4.81
N GLY A 12 8.33 -8.35 -4.63
CA GLY A 12 8.86 -8.77 -3.33
C GLY A 12 9.95 -7.84 -2.77
N THR A 13 10.59 -7.05 -3.61
CA THR A 13 11.58 -6.04 -3.20
C THR A 13 11.02 -4.63 -3.13
N ASP A 14 9.80 -4.40 -3.62
CA ASP A 14 9.12 -3.13 -3.52
C ASP A 14 8.51 -2.96 -2.12
N ALA A 15 8.82 -1.85 -1.46
CA ALA A 15 8.27 -1.54 -0.13
C ALA A 15 6.74 -1.54 -0.12
N SER A 16 6.11 -1.14 -1.24
CA SER A 16 4.65 -1.15 -1.35
C SER A 16 4.11 -2.58 -1.46
N GLY A 17 4.79 -3.47 -2.19
CA GLY A 17 4.44 -4.89 -2.28
C GLY A 17 4.54 -5.58 -0.92
N LEU A 18 5.67 -5.39 -0.22
CA LEU A 18 5.89 -5.93 1.12
C LEU A 18 4.86 -5.45 2.14
N GLU A 19 4.54 -4.16 2.16
CA GLU A 19 3.51 -3.61 3.05
C GLU A 19 2.15 -4.32 2.85
N ARG A 20 1.78 -4.63 1.59
CA ARG A 20 0.52 -5.30 1.23
C ARG A 20 0.55 -6.76 1.66
N THR A 21 1.69 -7.44 1.53
CA THR A 21 1.90 -8.79 2.06
C THR A 21 1.68 -8.83 3.57
N PHE A 22 2.27 -7.89 4.32
CA PHE A 22 2.04 -7.81 5.77
C PHE A 22 0.59 -7.47 6.10
N ARG A 23 -0.08 -6.63 5.30
CA ARG A 23 -1.52 -6.33 5.44
C ARG A 23 -2.37 -7.58 5.21
N LEU A 24 -2.01 -8.42 4.24
CA LEU A 24 -2.67 -9.69 3.97
C LEU A 24 -2.53 -10.62 5.17
N LEU A 25 -1.31 -10.82 5.67
CA LEU A 25 -1.05 -11.64 6.86
C LEU A 25 -1.79 -11.12 8.10
N GLN A 26 -1.85 -9.80 8.29
CA GLN A 26 -2.63 -9.17 9.36
C GLN A 26 -4.13 -9.48 9.22
N SER A 27 -4.69 -9.40 8.01
CA SER A 27 -6.11 -9.68 7.74
C SER A 27 -6.46 -11.15 7.95
N LEU A 28 -5.60 -12.07 7.51
CA LEU A 28 -5.78 -13.50 7.73
C LEU A 28 -5.73 -13.84 9.22
N THR A 29 -4.80 -13.23 9.96
CA THR A 29 -4.73 -13.41 11.42
C THR A 29 -5.99 -12.89 12.11
N GLN A 30 -6.52 -11.72 11.68
CA GLN A 30 -7.79 -11.17 12.16
C GLN A 30 -8.98 -12.12 11.90
N ILE A 31 -9.01 -12.75 10.72
CA ILE A 31 -10.04 -13.74 10.34
C ILE A 31 -9.93 -14.97 11.24
N LEU A 32 -8.73 -15.50 11.50
CA LEU A 32 -8.53 -16.64 12.40
C LEU A 32 -8.93 -16.35 13.86
N ILE A 33 -8.78 -15.10 14.31
CA ILE A 33 -9.21 -14.65 15.64
C ILE A 33 -10.75 -14.71 15.76
N PHE A 34 -11.47 -14.35 14.71
CA PHE A 34 -12.93 -14.18 14.74
C PHE A 34 -13.71 -15.42 14.26
N LEU A 35 -13.25 -16.07 13.19
CA LEU A 35 -13.88 -17.25 12.61
C LEU A 35 -13.33 -18.52 13.28
N THR A 36 -13.96 -18.90 14.39
CA THR A 36 -13.71 -20.17 15.09
C THR A 36 -13.58 -21.39 14.16
N PRO A 37 -14.42 -21.61 13.14
CA PRO A 37 -14.24 -22.74 12.22
C PRO A 37 -12.96 -22.64 11.38
N ALA A 38 -12.53 -21.44 10.99
CA ALA A 38 -11.27 -21.26 10.26
C ALA A 38 -10.05 -21.60 11.13
N ARG A 39 -10.08 -21.23 12.42
CA ARG A 39 -9.06 -21.64 13.40
C ARG A 39 -9.04 -23.14 13.63
N ALA A 40 -10.22 -23.78 13.74
CA ALA A 40 -10.33 -25.23 13.90
C ALA A 40 -9.78 -25.98 12.67
N LEU A 41 -10.10 -25.51 11.46
CA LEU A 41 -9.57 -26.06 10.22
C LEU A 41 -8.04 -25.94 10.18
N LEU A 42 -7.47 -24.79 10.55
CA LEU A 42 -6.02 -24.59 10.57
C LEU A 42 -5.32 -25.57 11.53
N LEU A 43 -5.86 -25.74 12.74
CA LEU A 43 -5.33 -26.73 13.69
C LEU A 43 -5.43 -28.16 13.13
N HIS A 44 -6.53 -28.49 12.47
CA HIS A 44 -6.69 -29.79 11.81
C HIS A 44 -5.64 -30.01 10.72
N LEU A 45 -5.36 -28.99 9.88
CA LEU A 45 -4.32 -29.06 8.86
C LEU A 45 -2.92 -29.14 9.47
N LEU A 46 -2.62 -28.41 10.55
CA LEU A 46 -1.34 -28.51 11.25
C LEU A 46 -1.14 -29.89 11.90
N ALA A 47 -2.22 -30.54 12.34
CA ALA A 47 -2.16 -31.90 12.86
C ALA A 47 -1.81 -32.95 11.78
N LEU A 48 -1.93 -32.61 10.49
CA LEU A 48 -1.45 -33.44 9.37
C LEU A 48 0.07 -33.27 9.13
N LEU A 49 0.71 -32.25 9.71
CA LEU A 49 2.15 -32.03 9.62
C LEU A 49 2.89 -32.89 10.67
N PRO A 50 4.20 -33.14 10.48
CA PRO A 50 5.01 -33.87 11.46
C PRO A 50 4.90 -33.26 12.87
N PRO A 51 4.93 -34.08 13.94
CA PRO A 51 4.71 -33.61 15.31
C PRO A 51 5.69 -32.54 15.79
N ALA A 52 6.86 -32.42 15.15
CA ALA A 52 7.82 -31.34 15.38
C ALA A 52 7.28 -29.94 14.99
N LEU A 53 6.27 -29.88 14.12
CA LEU A 53 5.64 -28.66 13.61
C LEU A 53 4.16 -28.53 14.04
N ALA A 54 3.61 -29.57 14.67
CA ALA A 54 2.22 -29.59 15.13
C ALA A 54 2.11 -28.79 16.44
N ALA A 55 1.62 -27.54 16.36
CA ALA A 55 1.22 -26.79 17.53
C ALA A 55 -0.04 -27.42 18.13
N SER A 56 -0.02 -27.80 19.40
CA SER A 56 -1.18 -28.38 20.09
C SER A 56 -2.30 -27.37 20.31
N GLU A 57 -1.97 -26.08 20.47
CA GLU A 57 -2.93 -24.99 20.65
C GLU A 57 -2.47 -23.70 19.96
N LEU A 58 -3.44 -22.95 19.42
CA LEU A 58 -3.25 -21.58 18.94
C LEU A 58 -4.05 -20.62 19.83
N PRO A 59 -3.46 -20.16 20.96
CA PRO A 59 -4.16 -19.33 21.91
C PRO A 59 -4.52 -17.97 21.29
N PHE A 60 -5.67 -17.44 21.69
CA PHE A 60 -6.21 -16.17 21.21
C PHE A 60 -5.24 -15.00 21.42
N SER A 61 -4.52 -14.98 22.55
CA SER A 61 -3.50 -13.97 22.87
C SER A 61 -2.31 -14.01 21.90
N ALA A 62 -1.87 -15.20 21.48
CA ALA A 62 -0.78 -15.34 20.52
C ALA A 62 -1.18 -14.80 19.14
N LEU A 63 -2.41 -15.09 18.68
CA LEU A 63 -2.94 -14.55 17.42
C LEU A 63 -3.08 -13.03 17.48
N GLN A 64 -3.54 -12.46 18.59
CA GLN A 64 -3.57 -11.01 18.78
C GLN A 64 -2.18 -10.39 18.71
N ALA A 65 -1.20 -10.99 19.38
CA ALA A 65 0.17 -10.52 19.37
C ALA A 65 0.79 -10.63 17.97
N LEU A 66 0.51 -11.71 17.24
CA LEU A 66 0.95 -11.90 15.85
C LEU A 66 0.35 -10.84 14.92
N ARG A 67 -0.96 -10.58 15.05
CA ARG A 67 -1.64 -9.49 14.31
C ARG A 67 -0.99 -8.14 14.58
N ALA A 68 -0.71 -7.83 15.85
CA ALA A 68 -0.05 -6.58 16.24
C ALA A 68 1.35 -6.46 15.64
N ARG A 69 2.13 -7.55 15.62
CA ARG A 69 3.45 -7.60 14.96
C ARG A 69 3.37 -7.35 13.46
N PHE A 70 2.38 -7.92 12.76
CA PHE A 70 2.19 -7.61 11.33
C PHE A 70 1.79 -6.15 11.12
N ALA A 71 0.90 -5.61 11.96
CA ALA A 71 0.52 -4.20 11.91
C ALA A 71 1.73 -3.28 12.11
N LEU A 72 2.60 -3.59 13.08
CA LEU A 72 3.85 -2.89 13.33
C LEU A 72 4.81 -3.00 12.13
N GLY A 73 4.97 -4.20 11.56
CA GLY A 73 5.78 -4.42 10.35
C GLY A 73 5.37 -3.50 9.19
N ARG A 74 4.07 -3.25 9.02
CA ARG A 74 3.58 -2.30 8.02
C ARG A 74 3.94 -0.84 8.30
N ARG A 75 4.14 -0.45 9.57
CA ARG A 75 4.53 0.91 9.93
C ARG A 75 5.96 1.22 9.49
N PHE A 76 6.87 0.24 9.57
CA PHE A 76 8.25 0.38 9.08
C PHE A 76 8.31 0.83 7.61
N PHE A 77 7.44 0.28 6.75
CA PHE A 77 7.38 0.67 5.33
C PHE A 77 6.72 2.04 5.09
N ARG A 78 6.12 2.67 6.11
CA ARG A 78 5.37 3.92 6.00
C ARG A 78 6.00 5.13 6.68
N VAL A 79 7.05 4.95 7.50
CA VAL A 79 7.69 6.01 8.32
C VAL A 79 7.90 7.33 7.59
N PHE A 80 8.32 7.33 6.32
CA PHE A 80 8.53 8.58 5.56
C PHE A 80 7.50 8.83 4.46
N ARG A 81 6.44 8.03 4.38
CA ARG A 81 5.43 8.17 3.32
C ARG A 81 4.54 9.41 3.48
N PHE A 82 4.55 10.05 4.64
CA PHE A 82 3.90 11.35 4.81
C PHE A 82 4.51 12.42 3.87
N LEU A 83 5.82 12.35 3.60
CA LEU A 83 6.50 13.27 2.68
C LEU A 83 6.00 13.08 1.25
N ASP A 84 5.85 11.84 0.81
CA ASP A 84 5.31 11.49 -0.50
C ASP A 84 3.85 11.97 -0.65
N ALA A 85 3.05 11.78 0.40
CA ALA A 85 1.66 12.25 0.42
C ALA A 85 1.57 13.79 0.34
N PHE A 86 2.33 14.52 1.16
CA PHE A 86 2.33 15.98 1.13
C PHE A 86 2.95 16.54 -0.14
N GLY A 87 4.05 15.97 -0.63
CA GLY A 87 4.67 16.35 -1.90
C GLY A 87 3.70 16.16 -3.07
N SER A 88 2.98 15.03 -3.10
CA SER A 88 1.95 14.75 -4.09
C SER A 88 0.76 15.72 -4.00
N ALA A 89 0.36 16.16 -2.80
CA ALA A 89 -0.68 17.17 -2.62
C ALA A 89 -0.22 18.55 -3.10
N TRP A 90 1.02 18.90 -2.78
CA TRP A 90 1.66 20.17 -3.14
C TRP A 90 1.84 20.32 -4.65
N THR A 91 2.37 19.29 -5.34
CA THR A 91 2.49 19.31 -6.80
C THR A 91 1.13 19.47 -7.47
N LEU A 92 0.09 18.79 -6.97
CA LEU A 92 -1.27 18.90 -7.51
C LEU A 92 -1.88 20.29 -7.29
N SER A 93 -1.58 20.93 -6.16
CA SER A 93 -2.04 22.30 -5.90
C SER A 93 -1.31 23.31 -6.79
N GLN A 94 -0.02 23.11 -7.07
CA GLN A 94 0.73 23.97 -7.99
C GLN A 94 0.22 23.86 -9.42
N THR A 95 0.00 22.65 -9.94
CA THR A 95 -0.54 22.46 -11.29
C THR A 95 -1.94 23.05 -11.41
N ALA A 96 -2.77 22.91 -10.37
CA ALA A 96 -4.10 23.51 -10.33
C ALA A 96 -4.06 25.06 -10.31
N ARG A 97 -3.07 25.66 -9.65
CA ARG A 97 -2.86 27.12 -9.62
C ARG A 97 -2.27 27.68 -10.93
N ALA A 98 -1.51 26.88 -11.66
CA ALA A 98 -0.89 27.26 -12.93
C ALA A 98 -1.85 27.12 -14.14
N ALA A 99 -3.06 26.56 -13.94
CA ALA A 99 -4.04 26.40 -14.99
C ALA A 99 -4.49 27.77 -15.54
N PRO A 100 -4.28 28.07 -16.84
CA PRO A 100 -4.49 29.42 -17.38
C PRO A 100 -5.96 29.88 -17.40
N TRP A 101 -6.92 28.95 -17.33
CA TRP A 101 -8.36 29.26 -17.42
C TRP A 101 -9.18 28.30 -16.54
N GLY A 102 -9.65 28.79 -15.40
CA GLY A 102 -10.62 28.10 -14.53
C GLY A 102 -10.08 27.74 -13.15
N SER A 103 -10.97 27.81 -12.15
CA SER A 103 -10.70 27.29 -10.81
C SER A 103 -10.51 25.77 -10.83
N PRO A 104 -9.73 25.19 -9.91
CA PRO A 104 -9.60 23.74 -9.83
C PRO A 104 -10.97 23.09 -9.69
N GLY A 105 -11.23 22.05 -10.49
CA GLY A 105 -12.47 21.29 -10.40
C GLY A 105 -12.62 20.60 -9.04
N LEU A 106 -13.84 20.22 -8.68
CA LEU A 106 -14.14 19.50 -7.43
C LEU A 106 -13.27 18.25 -7.25
N GLU A 107 -13.06 17.47 -8.32
CA GLU A 107 -12.21 16.28 -8.30
C GLU A 107 -10.78 16.60 -7.84
N THR A 108 -10.19 17.68 -8.37
CA THR A 108 -8.85 18.12 -8.00
C THR A 108 -8.78 18.54 -6.53
N TRP A 109 -9.79 19.26 -6.03
CA TRP A 109 -9.85 19.62 -4.61
C TRP A 109 -9.96 18.40 -3.71
N LEU A 110 -10.80 17.43 -4.07
CA LEU A 110 -10.94 16.18 -3.34
C LEU A 110 -9.63 15.37 -3.32
N ASP A 111 -8.90 15.32 -4.44
CA ASP A 111 -7.59 14.65 -4.50
C ASP A 111 -6.52 15.38 -3.65
N ILE A 112 -6.49 16.71 -3.66
CA ILE A 112 -5.59 17.51 -2.80
C ILE A 112 -5.92 17.22 -1.33
N SER A 113 -7.17 17.34 -0.93
CA SER A 113 -7.62 17.09 0.45
C SER A 113 -7.33 15.66 0.88
N SER A 114 -7.62 14.67 0.04
CA SER A 114 -7.31 13.26 0.28
C SER A 114 -5.83 13.05 0.61
N ARG A 115 -4.92 13.58 -0.22
CA ARG A 115 -3.48 13.46 -0.02
C ARG A 115 -2.98 14.21 1.22
N SER A 116 -3.53 15.39 1.52
CA SER A 116 -3.21 16.16 2.72
C SER A 116 -3.63 15.46 4.00
N PHE A 117 -4.87 14.96 4.07
CA PHE A 117 -5.37 14.20 5.23
C PHE A 117 -4.59 12.90 5.43
N ASN A 118 -4.31 12.18 4.34
CA ASN A 118 -3.48 10.98 4.40
C ASN A 118 -2.05 11.29 4.85
N GLY A 119 -1.47 12.41 4.41
CA GLY A 119 -0.17 12.89 4.88
C GLY A 119 -0.15 13.16 6.39
N MET A 120 -1.17 13.84 6.92
CA MET A 120 -1.28 14.10 8.36
C MET A 120 -1.46 12.82 9.17
N TYR A 121 -2.26 11.86 8.68
CA TYR A 121 -2.35 10.53 9.29
C TYR A 121 -0.99 9.84 9.39
N LEU A 122 -0.24 9.78 8.28
CA LEU A 122 1.08 9.14 8.23
C LEU A 122 2.10 9.86 9.11
N LEU A 123 1.99 11.19 9.22
CA LEU A 123 2.82 11.98 10.12
C LEU A 123 2.57 11.61 11.58
N LEU A 124 1.30 11.49 12.00
CA LEU A 124 0.96 11.05 13.36
C LEU A 124 1.36 9.59 13.63
N GLU A 125 1.19 8.70 12.65
CA GLU A 125 1.65 7.31 12.73
C GLU A 125 3.18 7.25 12.93
N THR A 126 3.91 8.15 12.29
CA THR A 126 5.37 8.27 12.42
C THR A 126 5.78 8.88 13.76
N ALA A 127 5.08 9.92 14.21
CA ALA A 127 5.34 10.56 15.49
C ALA A 127 5.10 9.61 16.68
N THR A 128 4.15 8.68 16.55
CA THR A 128 3.82 7.64 17.54
C THR A 128 4.52 6.30 17.27
N PHE A 129 5.46 6.27 16.32
CA PHE A 129 6.21 5.07 15.98
C PHE A 129 7.08 4.55 17.15
N PRO A 130 7.79 5.40 17.93
CA PRO A 130 8.55 4.93 19.08
C PRO A 130 7.70 4.16 20.10
N GLU A 131 6.50 4.66 20.39
CA GLU A 131 5.56 3.98 21.30
C GLU A 131 5.09 2.64 20.74
N ALA A 132 4.93 2.55 19.42
CA ALA A 132 4.54 1.32 18.75
C ALA A 132 5.60 0.22 18.83
N LEU A 133 6.88 0.57 19.02
CA LEU A 133 7.96 -0.39 19.24
C LEU A 133 7.89 -1.04 20.63
N GLY A 134 7.27 -0.36 21.61
CA GLY A 134 7.09 -0.90 22.96
C GLY A 134 8.42 -1.15 23.68
N VAL A 135 9.45 -0.35 23.41
CA VAL A 135 10.75 -0.46 24.10
C VAL A 135 10.64 0.15 25.48
N ASP A 136 10.92 -0.63 26.51
CA ASP A 136 10.88 -0.19 27.90
C ASP A 136 11.78 1.04 28.12
N GLY A 137 11.24 2.08 28.76
CA GLY A 137 11.95 3.34 29.03
C GLY A 137 11.98 4.35 27.88
N LEU A 138 11.55 3.98 26.67
CA LEU A 138 11.44 4.89 25.53
C LEU A 138 9.97 5.27 25.26
N SER A 139 9.48 6.30 25.94
CA SER A 139 8.14 6.86 25.70
C SER A 139 8.23 8.37 25.45
N VAL A 140 7.98 8.80 24.22
CA VAL A 140 8.03 10.22 23.82
C VAL A 140 6.76 10.93 24.27
N TRP A 141 5.60 10.32 24.01
CA TRP A 141 4.27 10.86 24.30
C TRP A 141 3.63 10.20 25.52
N GLY A 142 4.09 9.01 25.90
CA GLY A 142 3.41 8.15 26.87
C GLY A 142 2.23 7.40 26.25
N ARG A 143 1.76 6.34 26.94
CA ARG A 143 0.73 5.42 26.41
C ARG A 143 -0.62 6.10 26.14
N GLU A 144 -1.02 7.02 27.00
CA GLU A 144 -2.31 7.71 26.90
C GLU A 144 -2.35 8.67 25.71
N MET A 145 -1.38 9.60 25.65
CA MET A 145 -1.32 10.57 24.54
C MET A 145 -1.08 9.88 23.19
N ALA A 146 -0.23 8.83 23.14
CA ALA A 146 -0.06 8.06 21.91
C ALA A 146 -1.36 7.38 21.47
N GLY A 147 -2.19 6.93 22.40
CA GLY A 147 -3.54 6.43 22.13
C GLY A 147 -4.44 7.51 21.51
N VAL A 148 -4.44 8.72 22.07
CA VAL A 148 -5.19 9.87 21.54
C VAL A 148 -4.72 10.23 20.13
N LEU A 149 -3.41 10.40 19.93
CA LEU A 149 -2.82 10.72 18.63
C LEU A 149 -3.12 9.64 17.58
N GLN A 150 -3.13 8.36 17.99
CA GLN A 150 -3.51 7.26 17.10
C GLN A 150 -4.98 7.38 16.67
N VAL A 151 -5.90 7.72 17.57
CA VAL A 151 -7.33 7.92 17.26
C VAL A 151 -7.54 9.12 16.35
N GLU A 152 -6.89 10.26 16.62
CA GLU A 152 -6.95 11.43 15.73
C GLU A 152 -6.35 11.11 14.35
N GLY A 153 -5.28 10.31 14.30
CA GLY A 153 -4.75 9.76 13.06
C GLY A 153 -5.79 8.95 12.29
N GLN A 154 -6.57 8.07 12.95
CA GLN A 154 -7.64 7.32 12.28
C GLN A 154 -8.74 8.24 11.72
N ARG A 155 -9.09 9.33 12.41
CA ARG A 155 -10.06 10.31 11.90
C ARG A 155 -9.57 10.98 10.63
N LEU A 156 -8.30 11.41 10.61
CA LEU A 156 -7.68 11.99 9.42
C LEU A 156 -7.63 10.99 8.27
N TRP A 157 -7.28 9.72 8.54
CA TRP A 157 -7.29 8.68 7.52
C TRP A 157 -8.70 8.43 6.97
N PHE A 158 -9.73 8.43 7.83
CA PHE A 158 -11.12 8.34 7.40
C PHE A 158 -11.50 9.49 6.45
N PHE A 159 -11.19 10.74 6.82
CA PHE A 159 -11.47 11.89 5.96
C PHE A 159 -10.73 11.83 4.62
N ALA A 160 -9.48 11.33 4.63
CA ALA A 160 -8.72 11.11 3.40
C ALA A 160 -9.46 10.14 2.45
N LEU A 161 -9.97 9.03 2.99
CA LEU A 161 -10.72 8.03 2.23
C LEU A 161 -12.05 8.58 1.73
N VAL A 162 -12.78 9.36 2.53
CA VAL A 162 -14.03 10.01 2.06
C VAL A 162 -13.77 10.91 0.87
N CYS A 163 -12.71 11.72 0.91
CA CYS A 163 -12.32 12.55 -0.23
C CYS A 163 -11.91 11.70 -1.44
N ALA A 164 -11.11 10.65 -1.24
CA ALA A 164 -10.67 9.73 -2.30
C ALA A 164 -11.85 9.02 -2.99
N VAL A 165 -12.81 8.54 -2.20
CA VAL A 165 -14.06 7.94 -2.70
C VAL A 165 -14.86 8.96 -3.49
N GLY A 166 -15.01 10.20 -2.99
CA GLY A 166 -15.66 11.28 -3.71
C GLY A 166 -15.03 11.55 -5.08
N ALA A 167 -13.71 11.67 -5.15
CA ALA A 167 -12.98 11.84 -6.41
C ALA A 167 -13.14 10.62 -7.33
N GLY A 168 -13.04 9.41 -6.79
CA GLY A 168 -13.24 8.16 -7.53
C GLY A 168 -14.63 8.05 -8.15
N VAL A 169 -15.67 8.44 -7.42
CA VAL A 169 -17.05 8.47 -7.91
C VAL A 169 -17.20 9.48 -9.07
N VAL A 170 -16.61 10.67 -8.97
CA VAL A 170 -16.59 11.64 -10.07
C VAL A 170 -15.93 11.04 -11.31
N ARG A 171 -14.77 10.39 -11.16
CA ARG A 171 -14.07 9.73 -12.27
C ARG A 171 -14.87 8.61 -12.92
N VAL A 172 -15.52 7.75 -12.12
CA VAL A 172 -16.37 6.67 -12.65
C VAL A 172 -17.55 7.24 -13.44
N ARG A 173 -18.21 8.29 -12.94
CA ARG A 173 -19.32 8.96 -13.65
C ARG A 173 -18.91 9.60 -14.97
N ARG A 174 -17.64 9.98 -15.11
CA ARG A 174 -17.07 10.52 -16.36
C ARG A 174 -16.59 9.45 -17.35
N GLY A 175 -16.94 8.18 -17.13
CA GLY A 175 -16.53 7.06 -17.98
C GLY A 175 -15.20 6.43 -17.57
N GLY A 176 -14.81 6.55 -16.29
CA GLY A 176 -13.60 5.92 -15.76
C GLY A 176 -13.60 4.41 -15.95
N GLY A 177 -12.48 3.86 -16.44
CA GLY A 177 -12.34 2.42 -16.68
C GLY A 177 -12.21 1.58 -15.41
N TRP A 178 -12.07 0.26 -15.59
CA TRP A 178 -11.97 -0.74 -14.50
C TRP A 178 -10.95 -0.39 -13.41
N ARG A 179 -9.77 0.14 -13.76
CA ARG A 179 -8.74 0.52 -12.77
C ARG A 179 -9.24 1.57 -11.78
N VAL A 180 -10.02 2.56 -12.25
CA VAL A 180 -10.63 3.59 -11.40
C VAL A 180 -11.69 2.97 -10.50
N GLY A 181 -12.58 2.14 -11.08
CA GLY A 181 -13.63 1.45 -10.32
C GLY A 181 -13.07 0.54 -9.24
N ARG A 182 -12.03 -0.25 -9.55
CA ARG A 182 -11.33 -1.11 -8.59
C ARG A 182 -10.76 -0.30 -7.44
N ARG A 183 -10.10 0.83 -7.73
CA ARG A 183 -9.52 1.68 -6.70
C ARG A 183 -10.59 2.28 -5.79
N LEU A 184 -11.69 2.77 -6.38
CA LEU A 184 -12.85 3.25 -5.65
C LEU A 184 -13.40 2.18 -4.69
N VAL A 185 -13.59 0.95 -5.15
CA VAL A 185 -14.06 -0.16 -4.29
C VAL A 185 -13.09 -0.40 -3.15
N ALA A 186 -11.78 -0.43 -3.41
CA ALA A 186 -10.78 -0.60 -2.36
C ALA A 186 -10.84 0.52 -1.31
N ASP A 187 -10.96 1.78 -1.74
CA ASP A 187 -11.05 2.94 -0.84
C ASP A 187 -12.36 2.91 -0.01
N VAL A 188 -13.47 2.44 -0.59
CA VAL A 188 -14.75 2.24 0.14
C VAL A 188 -14.63 1.15 1.20
N LEU A 189 -14.05 -0.01 0.85
CA LEU A 189 -13.82 -1.10 1.80
C LEU A 189 -12.93 -0.65 2.96
N ASP A 190 -11.95 0.21 2.67
CA ASP A 190 -11.00 0.73 3.65
C ASP A 190 -11.63 1.72 4.63
N LEU A 191 -12.80 2.33 4.35
CA LEU A 191 -13.49 3.22 5.30
C LEU A 191 -13.88 2.52 6.61
N ALA A 192 -14.14 1.22 6.55
CA ALA A 192 -14.57 0.47 7.72
C ALA A 192 -13.48 0.36 8.79
N ALA A 193 -12.20 0.30 8.39
CA ALA A 193 -11.10 0.14 9.35
C ALA A 193 -10.92 1.36 10.27
N PRO A 194 -10.71 2.60 9.79
CA PRO A 194 -10.65 3.76 10.66
C PRO A 194 -12.02 4.10 11.25
N GLY A 195 -13.12 3.87 10.49
CA GLY A 195 -14.48 4.12 10.97
C GLY A 195 -14.85 3.29 12.20
N ALA A 196 -14.42 2.02 12.26
CA ALA A 196 -14.63 1.17 13.43
C ALA A 196 -13.77 1.59 14.62
N VAL A 197 -12.52 1.99 14.41
CA VAL A 197 -11.62 2.44 15.51
C VAL A 197 -12.14 3.72 16.15
N VAL A 198 -12.66 4.66 15.35
CA VAL A 198 -13.22 5.92 15.85
C VAL A 198 -14.64 5.74 16.41
N GLY A 199 -15.32 4.63 16.10
CA GLY A 199 -16.69 4.35 16.53
C GLY A 199 -17.77 4.98 15.63
N TRP A 200 -17.42 5.44 14.44
CA TRP A 200 -18.37 5.97 13.45
C TRP A 200 -19.07 4.89 12.63
N VAL A 201 -18.43 3.71 12.50
CA VAL A 201 -18.97 2.58 11.76
C VAL A 201 -19.09 1.39 12.71
N ALA A 202 -20.31 0.90 12.91
CA ALA A 202 -20.58 -0.30 13.70
C ALA A 202 -20.18 -1.56 12.90
N ALA A 203 -18.87 -1.81 12.79
CA ALA A 203 -18.33 -3.01 12.17
C ALA A 203 -17.65 -3.89 13.22
N GLU A 204 -18.07 -5.14 13.28
CA GLU A 204 -17.40 -6.13 14.14
C GLU A 204 -15.95 -6.36 13.68
N PRO A 205 -15.04 -6.74 14.59
CA PRO A 205 -13.63 -6.99 14.25
C PRO A 205 -13.45 -8.03 13.12
N GLY A 206 -14.33 -9.02 13.03
CA GLY A 206 -14.34 -10.01 11.95
C GLY A 206 -14.66 -9.41 10.58
N THR A 207 -15.72 -8.60 10.52
CA THR A 207 -16.13 -7.87 9.30
C THR A 207 -15.01 -6.94 8.83
N VAL A 208 -14.37 -6.20 9.74
CA VAL A 208 -13.20 -5.37 9.38
C VAL A 208 -12.07 -6.23 8.80
N GLY A 209 -11.84 -7.43 9.33
CA GLY A 209 -10.85 -8.38 8.78
C GLY A 209 -11.16 -8.82 7.35
N LEU A 210 -12.43 -9.12 7.05
CA LEU A 210 -12.88 -9.51 5.72
C LEU A 210 -12.81 -8.34 4.71
N LEU A 211 -13.26 -7.16 5.12
CA LEU A 211 -13.18 -5.95 4.28
C LEU A 211 -11.73 -5.59 3.98
N MET A 212 -10.85 -5.67 5.00
CA MET A 212 -9.42 -5.47 4.84
C MET A 212 -8.78 -6.52 3.94
N LEU A 213 -9.20 -7.79 4.01
CA LEU A 213 -8.73 -8.83 3.08
C LEU A 213 -9.11 -8.48 1.63
N GLY A 214 -10.37 -8.11 1.40
CA GLY A 214 -10.87 -7.71 0.09
C GLY A 214 -10.11 -6.51 -0.49
N SER A 215 -9.97 -5.43 0.28
CA SER A 215 -9.23 -4.24 -0.19
C SER A 215 -7.73 -4.52 -0.39
N THR A 216 -7.14 -5.39 0.43
CA THR A 216 -5.74 -5.82 0.27
C THR A 216 -5.54 -6.58 -1.02
N TRP A 217 -6.46 -7.50 -1.37
CA TRP A 217 -6.39 -8.20 -2.65
C TRP A 217 -6.44 -7.23 -3.83
N LEU A 218 -7.42 -6.33 -3.84
CA LEU A 218 -7.58 -5.35 -4.93
C LEU A 218 -6.35 -4.45 -5.09
N THR A 219 -5.78 -3.97 -3.99
CA THR A 219 -4.59 -3.11 -4.00
C THR A 219 -3.31 -3.89 -4.31
N THR A 220 -3.22 -5.17 -3.95
CA THR A 220 -2.10 -6.04 -4.32
C THR A 220 -2.04 -6.25 -5.82
N VAL A 221 -3.19 -6.49 -6.47
CA VAL A 221 -3.27 -6.59 -7.93
C VAL A 221 -2.84 -5.29 -8.61
N GLU A 222 -3.20 -4.13 -8.04
CA GLU A 222 -2.75 -2.82 -8.55
C GLU A 222 -1.22 -2.67 -8.50
N VAL A 223 -0.60 -3.03 -7.38
CA VAL A 223 0.86 -3.00 -7.21
C VAL A 223 1.52 -4.02 -8.14
N TRP A 224 0.96 -5.22 -8.26
CA TRP A 224 1.43 -6.26 -9.17
C TRP A 224 1.47 -5.75 -10.62
N GLU A 225 0.36 -5.20 -11.12
CA GLU A 225 0.27 -4.62 -12.46
C GLU A 225 1.28 -3.47 -12.66
N ARG A 226 1.49 -2.63 -11.64
CA ARG A 226 2.50 -1.55 -11.69
C ARG A 226 3.91 -2.12 -11.83
N CYS A 227 4.29 -3.08 -11.00
CA CYS A 227 5.60 -3.74 -11.08
C CYS A 227 5.82 -4.38 -12.46
N GLY A 228 4.80 -5.00 -13.04
CA GLY A 228 4.89 -5.57 -14.39
C GLY A 228 5.21 -4.53 -15.47
N ARG A 229 4.57 -3.36 -15.42
CA ARG A 229 4.84 -2.26 -16.35
C ARG A 229 6.27 -1.70 -16.20
N GLU A 230 6.73 -1.50 -14.96
CA GLU A 230 8.08 -1.00 -14.70
C GLU A 230 9.17 -1.95 -15.21
N VAL A 231 8.96 -3.27 -15.08
CA VAL A 231 9.89 -4.26 -15.63
C VAL A 231 9.90 -4.23 -17.16
N GLU A 232 8.73 -4.12 -17.79
CA GLU A 232 8.63 -4.03 -19.25
C GLU A 232 9.31 -2.77 -19.81
N GLU A 233 9.08 -1.62 -19.18
CA GLU A 233 9.70 -0.33 -19.54
C GLU A 233 11.23 -0.37 -19.40
N LYS A 234 11.75 -0.94 -18.29
CA LYS A 234 13.19 -1.10 -18.11
C LYS A 234 13.79 -1.97 -19.21
N ARG A 235 13.12 -3.08 -19.55
CA ARG A 235 13.57 -4.01 -20.59
C ARG A 235 13.56 -3.37 -21.98
N ASP A 236 12.56 -2.56 -22.28
CA ASP A 236 12.49 -1.78 -23.53
C ASP A 236 13.62 -0.76 -23.62
N THR A 237 13.87 -0.04 -22.53
CA THR A 237 15.01 0.89 -22.44
C THR A 237 16.34 0.17 -22.67
N GLU A 238 16.55 -0.98 -22.04
CA GLU A 238 17.76 -1.80 -22.21
C GLU A 238 17.90 -2.39 -23.62
N ARG A 239 16.80 -2.66 -24.32
CA ARG A 239 16.83 -3.04 -25.75
C ARG A 239 17.31 -1.88 -26.61
N VAL A 240 16.69 -0.70 -26.46
CA VAL A 240 17.06 0.50 -27.22
C VAL A 240 18.53 0.86 -27.00
N VAL A 241 19.00 0.82 -25.76
CA VAL A 241 20.42 1.11 -25.44
C VAL A 241 21.36 0.10 -26.10
N ARG A 242 21.00 -1.20 -26.13
CA ARG A 242 21.81 -2.23 -26.81
C ARG A 242 21.85 -2.02 -28.32
N ASP A 243 20.72 -1.70 -28.94
CA ASP A 243 20.63 -1.45 -30.37
C ASP A 243 21.44 -0.20 -30.77
N LEU A 244 21.38 0.86 -29.95
CA LEU A 244 22.20 2.06 -30.16
C LEU A 244 23.69 1.75 -30.05
N ARG A 245 24.12 0.99 -29.04
CA ARG A 245 25.53 0.60 -28.90
C ARG A 245 26.01 -0.20 -30.10
N ARG A 246 25.20 -1.14 -30.59
CA ARG A 246 25.52 -1.92 -31.79
C ARG A 246 25.68 -1.02 -33.02
N ARG A 247 24.76 -0.07 -33.23
CA ARG A 247 24.85 0.88 -34.36
C ARG A 247 26.07 1.78 -34.28
N VAL A 248 26.45 2.22 -33.08
CA VAL A 248 27.67 3.01 -32.88
C VAL A 248 28.91 2.20 -33.26
N GLN A 249 28.99 0.94 -32.82
CA GLN A 249 30.11 0.04 -33.19
C GLN A 249 30.17 -0.21 -34.70
N GLU A 250 29.02 -0.46 -35.34
CA GLU A 250 28.96 -0.63 -36.80
C GLU A 250 29.40 0.62 -37.57
N LEU A 251 29.12 1.83 -37.04
CA LEU A 251 29.61 3.08 -37.64
C LEU A 251 31.11 3.28 -37.43
N GLU A 252 31.63 2.98 -36.23
CA GLU A 252 33.07 3.04 -35.93
C GLU A 252 33.89 2.08 -36.82
N GLU A 253 33.41 0.86 -37.03
CA GLU A 253 34.05 -0.11 -37.93
C GLU A 253 34.07 0.36 -39.40
N ARG A 254 33.00 1.02 -39.86
CA ARG A 254 32.92 1.59 -41.22
C ARG A 254 33.91 2.75 -41.41
N ASP A 255 34.00 3.65 -40.44
CA ASP A 255 34.92 4.80 -40.48
C ASP A 255 36.39 4.35 -40.46
N LEU A 256 36.71 3.27 -39.75
CA LEU A 256 38.05 2.66 -39.74
C LEU A 256 38.38 1.98 -41.08
N GLY A 257 37.41 1.28 -41.69
CA GLY A 257 37.55 0.66 -42.99
C GLY A 257 37.83 1.66 -44.12
N GLU A 258 37.17 2.83 -44.11
CA GLU A 258 37.39 3.88 -45.10
C GLU A 258 38.77 4.56 -44.97
N LYS A 259 39.33 4.66 -43.75
CA LYS A 259 40.65 5.26 -43.52
C LYS A 259 41.82 4.33 -43.85
N GLY A 260 41.65 3.02 -43.78
CA GLY A 260 42.69 2.02 -44.09
C GLY A 260 42.81 1.65 -45.58
N GLY A 261 41.87 2.11 -46.42
CA GLY A 261 41.83 1.83 -47.86
C GLY A 261 42.46 2.91 -48.77
N LYS A 262 43.16 3.89 -48.19
CA LYS A 262 44.00 4.88 -48.90
C LYS A 262 45.47 4.63 -48.59
#